data_AF-L8HQ46-F1
#
_entry.id   AF-L8HQ46-F1
#
_cell.length_a   1.000
_cell.length_b   1.000
_cell.length_c   1.000
_cell.angle_alpha   90.00
_cell.angle_beta   90.00
_cell.angle_gamma   90.00
#
_symmetry.space_group_name_H-M   'P 1'
#
loop_
_entity.id
_entity.type
_entity.pdbx_description
1 polymer ?
#
loop_
_entity_poly.entity_id
_entity_poly.type
_entity_poly.pdbx_seq_one_letter_code
_entity_poly.pdbx_strand_id
1 'polypeptide(L)'
;MNLTGVSLVRMGPQSSVASCRVRVLFYSMGFVKVFQTTADFKRYQVKFRRRQEGKTDYYAQKRLVIQDKNKYNTSNYRMIIHVTKRDIICQTAYAYIEEHITVCAVYAHQLPKYGVKAGLTNYAVALCTGLLLACRLLNRFGMDKIYKGQVEVTGDEHNMESVDSQPGAFTCYFDAGLAKTTTENSFWGPEGTWQ
;
A
#
# COMPACT_ATOMS: atom_id res chain seq x y z
N MET A 1 36.41 -32.08 25.06
CA MET A 1 36.38 -33.08 26.15
C MET A 1 35.94 -32.32 27.39
N ASN A 2 34.64 -32.31 27.68
CA ASN A 2 33.97 -33.20 28.64
C ASN A 2 34.45 -32.94 30.07
N LEU A 3 33.63 -32.71 31.10
CA LEU A 3 32.18 -32.82 31.30
C LEU A 3 31.88 -32.24 32.70
N THR A 4 30.61 -31.87 32.91
CA THR A 4 29.83 -31.93 34.18
C THR A 4 30.16 -31.02 35.37
N GLY A 5 29.15 -30.25 35.78
CA GLY A 5 29.12 -29.61 37.10
C GLY A 5 27.94 -28.66 37.34
N VAL A 6 26.72 -29.08 37.00
CA VAL A 6 25.50 -28.39 37.44
C VAL A 6 25.44 -28.46 38.96
N SER A 7 25.51 -27.32 39.65
CA SER A 7 25.12 -27.20 41.05
C SER A 7 24.07 -26.11 41.17
N LEU A 8 22.82 -26.58 41.19
CA LEU A 8 21.65 -25.84 41.61
C LEU A 8 21.76 -25.64 43.13
N VAL A 9 22.10 -24.44 43.61
CA VAL A 9 21.86 -24.06 45.00
C VAL A 9 20.71 -23.07 45.05
N ARG A 10 19.67 -23.52 45.75
CA ARG A 10 18.39 -22.87 45.99
C ARG A 10 18.54 -21.45 46.55
N MET A 11 17.54 -20.65 46.18
CA MET A 11 17.27 -19.32 46.73
C MET A 11 17.28 -19.30 48.27
N GLY A 12 17.92 -18.27 48.82
CA GLY A 12 17.60 -17.69 50.12
C GLY A 12 17.49 -16.17 49.94
N PRO A 13 16.40 -15.52 50.38
CA PRO A 13 16.21 -14.08 50.22
C PRO A 13 16.86 -13.38 51.41
N GLN A 14 17.71 -12.38 51.15
CA GLN A 14 17.89 -11.26 52.09
C GLN A 14 18.70 -10.13 51.42
N SER A 15 17.93 -9.15 50.93
CA SER A 15 18.17 -7.72 51.09
C SER A 15 19.61 -7.27 51.39
N SER A 16 20.30 -6.75 50.37
CA SER A 16 21.01 -5.46 50.50
C SER A 16 21.37 -4.96 49.10
N VAL A 17 20.94 -3.74 48.81
CA VAL A 17 21.01 -3.11 47.50
C VAL A 17 22.48 -2.71 47.27
N ALA A 18 23.23 -3.50 46.52
CA ALA A 18 24.60 -3.20 46.14
C ALA A 18 24.60 -2.03 45.13
N SER A 19 25.00 -0.86 45.62
CA SER A 19 25.29 0.33 44.82
C SER A 19 26.45 0.04 43.85
N CYS A 20 26.12 -0.28 42.60
CA CYS A 20 27.10 -0.31 41.52
C CYS A 20 27.37 1.13 41.08
N ARG A 21 28.46 1.72 41.59
CA ARG A 21 28.96 3.04 41.19
C ARG A 21 29.45 3.00 39.74
N VAL A 22 28.57 3.27 38.79
CA VAL A 22 28.97 3.65 37.43
C VAL A 22 29.55 5.06 37.50
N ARG A 23 30.88 5.18 37.36
CA ARG A 23 31.57 6.47 37.20
C ARG A 23 31.08 7.11 35.89
N VAL A 24 30.15 8.06 36.00
CA VAL A 24 29.79 8.95 34.90
C VAL A 24 30.89 10.01 34.82
N LEU A 25 31.71 9.95 33.77
CA LEU A 25 32.58 11.05 33.40
C LEU A 25 31.70 12.27 33.10
N PHE A 26 31.73 13.25 34.01
CA PHE A 26 31.08 14.55 33.85
C PHE A 26 31.75 15.31 32.69
N TYR A 27 31.25 15.12 31.48
CA TYR A 27 31.44 16.10 30.41
C TYR A 27 30.64 17.35 30.80
N SER A 28 31.26 18.53 30.68
CA SER A 28 30.63 19.83 30.82
C SER A 28 29.37 19.89 29.95
N MET A 29 28.21 19.68 30.56
CA MET A 29 26.91 19.80 29.92
C MET A 29 26.59 21.28 29.77
N GLY A 30 26.64 21.80 28.54
CA GLY A 30 26.15 23.14 28.23
C GLY A 30 24.72 23.34 28.75
N PHE A 31 24.42 24.53 29.24
CA PHE A 31 23.11 24.91 29.78
C PHE A 31 22.10 25.08 28.63
N VAL A 32 21.65 23.96 28.08
CA VAL A 32 20.63 23.91 27.01
C VAL A 32 19.35 23.32 27.60
N LYS A 33 18.24 24.03 27.46
CA LYS A 33 16.93 23.57 27.93
C LYS A 33 16.56 22.26 27.21
N VAL A 34 16.41 21.18 27.97
CA VAL A 34 15.94 19.89 27.45
C VAL A 34 14.43 19.98 27.22
N PHE A 35 14.02 19.96 25.96
CA PHE A 35 12.60 19.99 25.56
C PHE A 35 11.94 18.61 25.51
N GLN A 36 12.73 17.53 25.45
CA GLN A 36 12.23 16.16 25.45
C GLN A 36 12.55 15.51 26.79
N THR A 37 11.60 15.61 27.71
CA THR A 37 11.70 15.03 29.05
C THR A 37 10.99 13.69 29.12
N THR A 38 11.25 12.92 30.18
CA THR A 38 10.51 11.66 30.46
C THR A 38 9.00 11.89 30.62
N ALA A 39 8.58 13.09 31.05
CA ALA A 39 7.17 13.46 31.13
C ALA A 39 6.53 13.61 29.74
N ASP A 40 7.27 14.07 28.74
CA ASP A 40 6.79 14.22 27.37
C ASP A 40 6.57 12.84 26.71
N PHE A 41 7.51 11.91 26.91
CA PHE A 41 7.37 10.54 26.40
C PHE A 41 6.15 9.82 26.99
N LYS A 42 5.78 10.08 28.25
CA LYS A 42 4.58 9.51 28.89
C LYS A 42 3.27 10.03 28.29
N ARG A 43 3.26 11.26 27.77
CA ARG A 43 2.08 11.91 27.19
C ARG A 43 2.01 11.78 25.67
N TYR A 44 3.04 11.23 25.04
CA TYR A 44 3.13 11.14 23.60
C TYR A 44 2.14 10.11 23.05
N GLN A 45 1.11 10.60 22.36
CA GLN A 45 0.17 9.74 21.65
C GLN A 45 0.73 9.39 20.26
N VAL A 46 1.08 8.11 20.10
CA VAL A 46 1.60 7.59 18.83
C VAL A 46 0.51 7.60 17.74
N LYS A 47 0.91 7.97 16.52
CA LYS A 47 0.06 7.86 15.33
C LYS A 47 -0.04 6.39 14.90
N PHE A 48 -1.04 6.06 14.08
CA PHE A 48 -1.18 4.70 13.54
C PHE A 48 0.07 4.23 12.80
N ARG A 49 0.39 2.93 12.90
CA ARG A 49 1.63 2.32 12.39
C ARG A 49 1.95 2.72 10.94
N ARG A 50 1.00 2.58 10.00
CA ARG A 50 1.23 2.91 8.58
C ARG A 50 1.41 4.41 8.33
N ARG A 51 0.89 5.28 9.20
CA ARG A 51 1.12 6.72 9.14
C ARG A 51 2.53 7.08 9.61
N GLN A 52 3.04 6.38 10.63
CA GLN A 52 4.43 6.53 11.08
C GLN A 52 5.41 6.07 10.00
N GLU A 53 5.10 4.97 9.31
CA GLU A 53 5.88 4.49 8.16
C GLU A 53 5.72 5.39 6.91
N GLY A 54 4.82 6.37 6.93
CA GLY A 54 4.57 7.25 5.80
C GLY A 54 4.06 6.51 4.55
N LYS A 55 3.31 5.42 4.73
CA LYS A 55 2.79 4.60 3.61
C LYS A 55 1.34 4.87 3.24
N THR A 56 0.57 5.45 4.16
CA THR A 56 -0.88 5.57 4.00
C THR A 56 -1.36 6.93 4.47
N ASP A 57 -2.15 7.57 3.61
CA ASP A 57 -3.00 8.69 4.01
C ASP A 57 -4.38 8.18 4.40
N TYR A 58 -4.65 8.18 5.71
CA TYR A 58 -5.92 7.74 6.26
C TYR A 58 -7.08 8.65 5.89
N TYR A 59 -6.84 9.92 5.55
CA TYR A 59 -7.90 10.84 5.15
C TYR A 59 -8.45 10.48 3.77
N ALA A 60 -7.57 10.29 2.79
CA ALA A 60 -7.94 9.80 1.46
C ALA A 60 -8.51 8.37 1.53
N GLN A 61 -7.85 7.46 2.26
CA GLN A 61 -8.27 6.06 2.35
C GLN A 61 -9.69 5.92 2.93
N LYS A 62 -10.04 6.69 3.97
CA LYS A 62 -11.39 6.68 4.56
C LYS A 62 -12.46 7.01 3.52
N ARG A 63 -12.19 7.97 2.63
CA ARG A 63 -13.14 8.41 1.59
C ARG A 63 -13.28 7.38 0.47
N LEU A 64 -12.20 6.66 0.15
CA LEU A 64 -12.20 5.63 -0.90
C LEU A 64 -12.80 4.30 -0.43
N VAL A 65 -12.66 3.95 0.85
CA VAL A 65 -13.09 2.64 1.38
C VAL A 65 -14.55 2.63 1.81
N ILE A 66 -15.05 3.73 2.37
CA ILE A 66 -16.42 3.78 2.89
C ILE A 66 -17.41 3.63 1.73
N GLN A 67 -18.30 2.66 1.87
CA GLN A 67 -19.43 2.47 0.97
C GLN A 67 -20.70 3.05 1.61
N ASP A 68 -21.66 3.43 0.77
CA ASP A 68 -23.01 3.79 1.24
C ASP A 68 -23.60 2.65 2.07
N LYS A 69 -24.16 2.97 3.24
CA LYS A 69 -24.77 1.99 4.13
C LYS A 69 -25.96 1.25 3.50
N ASN A 70 -26.60 1.88 2.51
CA ASN A 70 -27.69 1.29 1.74
C ASN A 70 -27.22 0.08 0.91
N LYS A 71 -25.92 0.00 0.59
CA LYS A 71 -25.28 -1.04 -0.23
C LYS A 71 -24.59 -2.11 0.62
N TYR A 72 -25.18 -2.45 1.77
CA TYR A 72 -24.81 -3.51 2.72
C TYR A 72 -23.45 -4.19 2.48
N ASN A 73 -23.43 -5.41 1.93
CA ASN A 73 -22.23 -6.21 1.73
C ASN A 73 -21.63 -6.05 0.31
N THR A 74 -22.05 -5.04 -0.43
CA THR A 74 -21.48 -4.77 -1.75
C THR A 74 -20.08 -4.19 -1.56
N SER A 75 -19.07 -4.96 -1.97
CA SER A 75 -17.68 -4.56 -1.87
C SER A 75 -17.39 -3.32 -2.71
N ASN A 76 -16.60 -2.42 -2.14
CA ASN A 76 -16.10 -1.25 -2.87
C ASN A 76 -14.72 -1.56 -3.45
N TYR A 77 -14.65 -1.77 -4.77
CA TYR A 77 -13.42 -2.11 -5.47
C TYR A 77 -12.58 -0.87 -5.77
N ARG A 78 -11.28 -0.98 -5.49
CA ARG A 78 -10.29 0.04 -5.81
C ARG A 78 -9.11 -0.55 -6.57
N MET A 79 -8.69 0.17 -7.59
CA MET A 79 -7.45 -0.07 -8.32
C MET A 79 -6.33 0.73 -7.66
N ILE A 80 -5.44 0.02 -6.99
CA ILE A 80 -4.28 0.56 -6.28
C ILE A 80 -3.09 0.46 -7.22
N ILE A 81 -2.40 1.58 -7.42
CA ILE A 81 -1.20 1.59 -8.25
C ILE A 81 -0.03 2.19 -7.47
N HIS A 82 1.07 1.44 -7.45
CA HIS A 82 2.29 1.81 -6.77
C HIS A 82 3.45 1.75 -7.76
N VAL A 83 4.02 2.92 -8.01
CA VAL A 83 5.25 3.06 -8.78
C VAL A 83 6.42 2.97 -7.82
N THR A 84 7.22 1.93 -8.00
CA THR A 84 8.51 1.80 -7.32
C THR A 84 9.62 2.21 -8.26
N LYS A 85 10.86 2.33 -7.76
CA LYS A 85 12.01 2.71 -8.58
C LYS A 85 12.33 1.73 -9.73
N ARG A 86 11.85 0.50 -9.66
CA ARG A 86 12.20 -0.57 -10.61
C ARG A 86 11.00 -1.29 -11.21
N ASP A 87 9.82 -1.15 -10.60
CA ASP A 87 8.64 -1.93 -10.94
C ASP A 87 7.37 -1.10 -10.73
N ILE A 88 6.35 -1.39 -11.51
CA ILE A 88 5.00 -0.83 -11.35
C ILE A 88 4.09 -1.97 -10.90
N ILE A 89 3.35 -1.71 -9.82
CA ILE A 89 2.47 -2.68 -9.20
C ILE A 89 1.05 -2.16 -9.34
N CYS A 90 0.19 -2.91 -10.02
CA CYS A 90 -1.23 -2.62 -10.14
C CYS A 90 -2.03 -3.74 -9.46
N GLN A 91 -2.93 -3.37 -8.57
CA GLN A 91 -3.74 -4.32 -7.81
C GLN A 91 -5.18 -3.86 -7.74
N THR A 92 -6.11 -4.80 -7.79
CA THR A 92 -7.51 -4.52 -7.47
C THR A 92 -7.83 -5.14 -6.13
N ALA A 93 -8.25 -4.32 -5.19
CA ALA A 93 -8.56 -4.73 -3.85
C ALA A 93 -9.90 -4.15 -3.40
N TYR A 94 -10.51 -4.79 -2.42
CA TYR A 94 -11.61 -4.22 -1.66
C TYR A 94 -11.30 -4.33 -0.17
N ALA A 95 -12.03 -3.60 0.66
CA ALA A 95 -11.85 -3.62 2.10
C ALA A 95 -12.78 -4.62 2.77
N TYR A 96 -12.20 -5.41 3.68
CA TYR A 96 -12.91 -6.16 4.71
C TYR A 96 -12.46 -5.65 6.09
N ILE A 97 -13.18 -6.02 7.15
CA ILE A 97 -12.89 -5.53 8.51
C ILE A 97 -11.52 -6.03 8.98
N GLU A 98 -11.21 -7.29 8.68
CA GLU A 98 -9.95 -7.93 9.06
C GLU A 98 -8.79 -7.41 8.22
N GLU A 99 -8.97 -7.36 6.90
CA GLU A 99 -7.91 -7.02 5.96
C GLU A 99 -8.42 -6.53 4.60
N HIS A 100 -7.48 -6.15 3.73
CA HIS A 100 -7.78 -5.86 2.34
C HIS A 100 -7.60 -7.11 1.49
N ILE A 101 -8.66 -7.51 0.81
CA ILE A 101 -8.65 -8.68 -0.06
C ILE A 101 -8.28 -8.23 -1.47
N THR A 102 -7.21 -8.79 -2.03
CA THR A 102 -6.78 -8.53 -3.41
C THR A 102 -7.39 -9.54 -4.37
N VAL A 103 -8.13 -9.06 -5.37
CA VAL A 103 -8.76 -9.89 -6.41
C VAL A 103 -7.74 -10.29 -7.48
N CYS A 104 -7.05 -9.28 -8.02
CA CYS A 104 -6.03 -9.45 -9.06
C CYS A 104 -4.82 -8.56 -8.76
N ALA A 105 -3.65 -9.03 -9.19
CA ALA A 105 -2.41 -8.28 -9.14
C ALA A 105 -1.64 -8.46 -10.45
N VAL A 106 -1.00 -7.38 -10.88
CA VAL A 106 -0.09 -7.33 -12.03
C VAL A 106 1.16 -6.56 -11.62
N TYR A 107 2.28 -7.01 -12.13
CA TYR A 107 3.59 -6.41 -11.90
C TYR A 107 4.27 -6.17 -13.26
N ALA A 108 5.00 -5.07 -13.40
CA ALA A 108 5.67 -4.74 -14.65
C ALA A 108 6.76 -5.76 -15.02
N HIS A 109 7.39 -6.42 -14.04
CA HIS A 109 8.34 -7.50 -14.32
C HIS A 109 7.73 -8.72 -15.05
N GLN A 110 6.41 -8.80 -15.20
CA GLN A 110 5.74 -9.82 -16.01
C GLN A 110 5.67 -9.45 -17.50
N LEU A 111 5.82 -8.16 -17.84
CA LEU A 111 5.75 -7.62 -19.20
C LEU A 111 6.83 -8.13 -20.17
N PRO A 112 8.04 -8.53 -19.74
CA PRO A 112 9.01 -9.16 -20.64
C PRO A 112 8.48 -10.40 -21.35
N LYS A 113 7.47 -11.09 -20.79
CA LYS A 113 6.79 -12.22 -21.44
C LYS A 113 5.97 -11.81 -22.66
N TYR A 114 5.54 -10.56 -22.71
CA TYR A 114 4.71 -9.98 -23.77
C TYR A 114 5.52 -9.10 -24.73
N GLY A 115 6.87 -9.11 -24.64
CA GLY A 115 7.75 -8.42 -25.58
C GLY A 115 8.38 -7.11 -25.07
N VAL A 116 7.97 -6.60 -23.91
CA VAL A 116 8.54 -5.37 -23.33
C VAL A 116 9.72 -5.70 -22.43
N LYS A 117 10.94 -5.66 -22.99
CA LYS A 117 12.17 -6.12 -22.30
C LYS A 117 12.88 -5.05 -21.46
N ALA A 118 12.69 -3.76 -21.75
CA ALA A 118 13.41 -2.66 -21.11
C ALA A 118 12.46 -1.55 -20.65
N GLY A 119 12.86 -0.78 -19.63
CA GLY A 119 12.13 0.40 -19.19
C GLY A 119 10.84 0.12 -18.41
N LEU A 120 10.90 -0.76 -17.41
CA LEU A 120 9.73 -1.22 -16.62
C LEU A 120 9.04 -0.14 -15.76
N THR A 121 9.57 1.08 -15.73
CA THR A 121 9.03 2.21 -14.98
C THR A 121 8.53 3.34 -15.88
N ASN A 122 8.45 3.11 -17.19
CA ASN A 122 8.00 4.10 -18.15
C ASN A 122 6.47 4.24 -18.12
N TYR A 123 5.99 5.38 -18.62
CA TYR A 123 4.56 5.63 -18.80
C TYR A 123 3.84 4.53 -19.62
N ALA A 124 4.43 4.12 -20.76
CA ALA A 124 3.89 3.05 -21.59
C ALA A 124 3.74 1.72 -20.82
N VAL A 125 4.65 1.44 -19.90
CA VAL A 125 4.58 0.23 -19.08
C VAL A 125 3.44 0.31 -18.07
N ALA A 126 3.17 1.47 -17.49
CA ALA A 126 2.03 1.67 -16.60
C ALA A 126 0.70 1.35 -17.31
N LEU A 127 0.53 1.85 -18.54
CA LEU A 127 -0.62 1.55 -19.38
C LEU A 127 -0.74 0.05 -19.68
N CYS A 128 0.36 -0.59 -20.11
CA CYS A 128 0.35 -2.03 -20.35
C CYS A 128 0.00 -2.85 -19.09
N THR A 129 0.50 -2.45 -17.92
CA THR A 129 0.16 -3.11 -16.65
C THR A 129 -1.30 -2.92 -16.26
N GLY A 130 -1.87 -1.73 -16.52
CA GLY A 130 -3.29 -1.44 -16.30
C GLY A 130 -4.19 -2.28 -17.21
N LEU A 131 -3.88 -2.32 -18.51
CA LEU A 131 -4.59 -3.14 -19.48
C LEU A 131 -4.54 -4.63 -19.12
N LEU A 132 -3.35 -5.14 -18.77
CA LEU A 132 -3.19 -6.54 -18.37
C LEU A 132 -3.98 -6.87 -17.09
N LEU A 133 -4.11 -5.92 -16.16
CA LEU A 133 -4.92 -6.08 -14.96
C LEU A 133 -6.42 -6.11 -15.30
N ALA A 134 -6.88 -5.24 -16.19
CA ALA A 134 -8.27 -5.23 -16.68
C ALA A 134 -8.62 -6.56 -17.37
N CYS A 135 -7.79 -7.02 -18.31
CA CYS A 135 -7.99 -8.31 -18.97
C CYS A 135 -8.02 -9.48 -17.97
N ARG A 136 -7.13 -9.49 -16.97
CA ARG A 136 -7.12 -10.54 -15.93
C ARG A 136 -8.36 -10.52 -15.06
N LEU A 137 -8.85 -9.33 -14.69
CA LEU A 137 -10.09 -9.19 -13.92
C LEU A 137 -11.29 -9.67 -14.71
N LEU A 138 -11.46 -9.20 -15.94
CA LEU A 138 -12.59 -9.59 -16.79
C LEU A 138 -12.60 -11.08 -17.09
N ASN A 139 -11.42 -11.68 -17.27
CA ASN A 139 -11.28 -13.13 -17.41
C ASN A 139 -11.69 -13.89 -16.14
N ARG A 140 -11.33 -13.39 -14.94
CA ARG A 140 -11.77 -14.01 -13.67
C ARG A 140 -13.28 -13.90 -13.46
N PHE A 141 -13.90 -12.82 -13.91
CA PHE A 141 -15.35 -12.61 -13.81
C PHE A 141 -16.14 -13.21 -14.99
N GLY A 142 -15.47 -13.73 -16.03
CA GLY A 142 -16.11 -14.31 -17.21
C GLY A 142 -16.75 -13.28 -18.16
N MET A 143 -16.37 -11.99 -18.06
CA MET A 143 -16.96 -10.88 -18.84
C MET A 143 -16.09 -10.43 -20.02
N ASP A 144 -15.00 -11.13 -20.31
CA ASP A 144 -14.01 -10.76 -21.34
C ASP A 144 -14.59 -10.68 -22.77
N LYS A 145 -15.61 -11.50 -23.06
CA LYS A 145 -16.27 -11.48 -24.39
C LYS A 145 -17.22 -10.29 -24.57
N ILE A 146 -17.76 -9.80 -23.46
CA ILE A 146 -18.79 -8.76 -23.42
C ILE A 146 -18.13 -7.39 -23.53
N TYR A 147 -17.16 -7.14 -22.66
CA TYR A 147 -16.50 -5.84 -22.53
C TYR A 147 -15.08 -5.93 -23.07
N LYS A 148 -14.92 -5.78 -24.39
CA LYS A 148 -13.60 -5.83 -25.05
C LYS A 148 -12.82 -4.50 -24.99
N GLY A 149 -13.50 -3.40 -24.66
CA GLY A 149 -12.90 -2.06 -24.70
C GLY A 149 -12.56 -1.61 -26.12
N GLN A 150 -11.76 -0.55 -26.24
CA GLN A 150 -11.20 -0.11 -27.52
C GLN A 150 -10.04 -1.02 -27.95
N VAL A 151 -10.13 -1.56 -29.17
CA VAL A 151 -9.06 -2.39 -29.76
C VAL A 151 -7.94 -1.54 -30.34
N GLU A 152 -8.30 -0.38 -30.89
CA GLU A 152 -7.36 0.59 -31.45
C GLU A 152 -7.22 1.78 -30.49
N VAL A 153 -5.98 2.17 -30.21
CA VAL A 153 -5.68 3.23 -29.24
C VAL A 153 -5.70 4.58 -29.95
N THR A 154 -6.81 5.30 -29.84
CA THR A 154 -6.96 6.66 -30.41
C THR A 154 -6.47 7.74 -29.43
N GLY A 155 -6.56 7.49 -28.12
CA GLY A 155 -6.18 8.44 -27.08
C GLY A 155 -7.30 9.39 -26.64
N ASP A 156 -8.52 9.20 -27.15
CA ASP A 156 -9.70 9.97 -26.72
C ASP A 156 -10.26 9.45 -25.39
N GLU A 157 -11.01 10.28 -24.67
CA GLU A 157 -11.72 9.87 -23.46
C GLU A 157 -12.75 8.76 -23.77
N HIS A 158 -12.59 7.60 -23.16
CA HIS A 158 -13.50 6.48 -23.34
C HIS A 158 -13.98 5.92 -21.99
N ASN A 159 -15.28 5.98 -21.74
CA ASN A 159 -15.90 5.28 -20.62
C ASN A 159 -16.83 4.18 -21.14
N MET A 160 -16.64 2.95 -20.65
CA MET A 160 -17.50 1.82 -21.03
C MET A 160 -18.85 1.94 -20.31
N GLU A 161 -19.93 2.00 -21.09
CA GLU A 161 -21.29 1.92 -20.58
C GLU A 161 -21.73 0.46 -20.38
N SER A 162 -22.64 0.23 -19.44
CA SER A 162 -23.24 -1.08 -19.24
C SER A 162 -24.20 -1.43 -20.37
N VAL A 163 -24.10 -2.65 -20.90
CA VAL A 163 -25.01 -3.14 -21.95
C VAL A 163 -26.29 -3.68 -21.31
N ASP A 164 -27.44 -3.25 -21.82
CA ASP A 164 -28.73 -3.75 -21.38
C ASP A 164 -28.85 -5.28 -21.58
N SER A 165 -29.39 -5.98 -20.59
CA SER A 165 -29.52 -7.45 -20.52
C SER A 165 -28.26 -8.26 -20.20
N GLN A 166 -27.13 -7.61 -19.92
CA GLN A 166 -25.88 -8.27 -19.53
C GLN A 166 -25.39 -7.81 -18.14
N PRO A 167 -24.48 -8.55 -17.46
CA PRO A 167 -23.91 -8.08 -16.20
C PRO A 167 -23.27 -6.71 -16.40
N GLY A 168 -23.54 -5.78 -15.49
CA GLY A 168 -23.03 -4.41 -15.58
C GLY A 168 -21.51 -4.35 -15.63
N ALA A 169 -20.98 -3.30 -16.25
CA ALA A 169 -19.55 -3.08 -16.35
C ALA A 169 -18.89 -3.03 -14.96
N PHE A 170 -17.67 -3.57 -14.86
CA PHE A 170 -16.93 -3.57 -13.60
C PHE A 170 -16.55 -2.15 -13.22
N THR A 171 -17.03 -1.69 -12.06
CA THR A 171 -16.71 -0.37 -11.52
C THR A 171 -15.57 -0.49 -10.52
N CYS A 172 -14.54 0.35 -10.68
CA CYS A 172 -13.44 0.43 -9.73
C CYS A 172 -13.01 1.88 -9.53
N TYR A 173 -12.73 2.23 -8.28
CA TYR A 173 -12.20 3.55 -7.94
C TYR A 173 -10.70 3.57 -8.05
N PHE A 174 -10.21 4.74 -8.41
CA PHE A 174 -8.79 4.94 -8.61
C PHE A 174 -8.09 5.35 -7.30
N ASP A 175 -7.08 4.60 -6.84
CA ASP A 175 -6.31 4.86 -5.61
C ASP A 175 -4.83 5.19 -5.91
N ALA A 176 -4.49 6.48 -5.89
CA ALA A 176 -3.13 7.01 -6.04
C ALA A 176 -2.26 6.83 -4.79
N GLY A 177 -2.85 6.51 -3.64
CA GLY A 177 -2.18 6.51 -2.36
C GLY A 177 -1.55 7.87 -2.02
N LEU A 178 -0.23 7.91 -1.92
CA LEU A 178 0.55 9.12 -1.58
C LEU A 178 1.14 9.83 -2.79
N ALA A 179 0.95 9.30 -4.00
CA ALA A 179 1.43 9.93 -5.21
C ALA A 179 0.70 11.26 -5.43
N LYS A 180 1.44 12.28 -5.87
CA LYS A 180 0.83 13.54 -6.27
C LYS A 180 0.07 13.34 -7.58
N THR A 181 -1.16 13.83 -7.63
CA THR A 181 -1.97 13.88 -8.86
C THR A 181 -1.62 15.15 -9.64
N THR A 182 -0.50 15.10 -10.36
CA THR A 182 -0.16 16.13 -11.36
C THR A 182 -0.60 15.65 -12.74
N THR A 183 -0.88 16.59 -13.65
CA THR A 183 -0.93 16.32 -15.09
C THR A 183 0.42 15.68 -15.48
N GLU A 184 0.38 14.61 -16.28
CA GLU A 184 1.57 13.84 -16.71
C GLU A 184 2.33 13.07 -15.60
N ASN A 185 1.72 12.77 -14.46
CA ASN A 185 2.30 11.73 -13.60
C ASN A 185 2.24 10.37 -14.35
N SER A 186 3.17 9.44 -14.06
CA SER A 186 3.56 8.25 -14.85
C SER A 186 2.49 7.17 -15.04
N PHE A 187 1.25 7.59 -15.10
CA PHE A 187 0.14 6.94 -14.50
C PHE A 187 -1.16 7.47 -15.07
N TRP A 188 -1.20 8.79 -15.22
CA TRP A 188 -2.18 9.51 -15.99
C TRP A 188 -1.70 9.66 -17.42
N GLY A 189 -2.64 9.69 -18.35
CA GLY A 189 -2.44 10.26 -19.69
C GLY A 189 -1.59 11.53 -19.69
N PRO A 190 -0.94 11.87 -20.83
CA PRO A 190 -0.39 13.22 -21.03
C PRO A 190 -1.43 14.33 -20.71
N GLU A 191 -2.73 14.02 -20.78
CA GLU A 191 -3.83 14.95 -20.47
C GLU A 191 -4.44 14.81 -19.06
N GLY A 192 -3.86 13.99 -18.17
CA GLY A 192 -4.37 13.85 -16.80
C GLY A 192 -5.63 12.98 -16.67
N THR A 193 -5.97 12.18 -17.70
CA THR A 193 -7.15 11.30 -17.74
C THR A 193 -6.78 9.81 -17.62
N TRP A 194 -7.70 9.03 -17.06
CA TRP A 194 -7.74 7.57 -17.19
C TRP A 194 -8.32 7.27 -18.58
N GLN A 195 -7.54 6.65 -19.46
CA GLN A 195 -8.05 6.06 -20.70
C GLN A 195 -8.40 4.59 -20.46
#